data_AF-A0A2U8DP40-F1
#
_entry.id   AF-A0A2U8DP40-F1
#
_cell.length_a   1.000
_cell.length_b   1.000
_cell.length_c   1.000
_cell.angle_alpha   90.00
_cell.angle_beta   90.00
_cell.angle_gamma   90.00
#
_symmetry.space_group_name_H-M   'P 1'
#
loop_
_entity.id
_entity.type
_entity.pdbx_description
1 polymer ?
#
loop_
_entity_poly.entity_id
_entity_poly.type
_entity_poly.pdbx_seq_one_letter_code
_entity_poly.pdbx_strand_id
1 'polypeptide(L)' 'MDRVEQLLKKIEETRSYMNDLIRERSDLLDSEVIIASQMLDSILDEYYKILQQENISK' A
#
# COMPACT_ATOMS: atom_id res chain seq x y z
N MET A 1 13.94 -0.34 -13.35
CA MET A 1 12.64 -0.02 -12.75
C MET A 1 12.89 1.06 -11.73
N ASP A 2 12.17 2.16 -11.88
CA ASP A 2 12.24 3.31 -10.98
C ASP A 2 11.73 2.90 -9.58
N ARG A 3 12.31 3.44 -8.52
CA ARG A 3 11.93 3.14 -7.14
C ARG A 3 10.46 3.50 -6.89
N VAL A 4 10.00 4.60 -7.48
CA VAL A 4 8.61 5.05 -7.43
C VAL A 4 7.69 4.04 -8.13
N GLU A 5 8.07 3.58 -9.31
CA GLU A 5 7.33 2.57 -10.08
C GLU A 5 7.19 1.24 -9.32
N GLN A 6 8.23 0.81 -8.61
CA GLN A 6 8.18 -0.39 -7.76
C GLN A 6 7.21 -0.23 -6.58
N LEU A 7 7.17 0.96 -5.96
CA LEU A 7 6.23 1.24 -4.87
C LEU A 7 4.79 1.28 -5.37
N LEU A 8 4.54 1.92 -6.50
CA LEU A 8 3.22 1.93 -7.14
C LEU A 8 2.73 0.50 -7.41
N LYS A 9 3.59 -0.37 -7.94
CA LYS A 9 3.25 -1.78 -8.15
C LYS A 9 2.87 -2.48 -6.83
N LYS A 10 3.66 -2.31 -5.77
CA LYS A 10 3.37 -2.90 -4.45
C LYS A 10 2.07 -2.37 -3.83
N ILE A 11 1.77 -1.09 -4.03
CA ILE A 11 0.50 -0.46 -3.60
C ILE A 11 -0.68 -1.17 -4.27
N GLU A 12 -0.63 -1.35 -5.59
CA GLU A 12 -1.69 -2.03 -6.34
C GLU A 12 -1.85 -3.50 -5.90
N GLU A 13 -0.75 -4.23 -5.77
CA GLU A 13 -0.77 -5.64 -5.34
C GLU A 13 -1.36 -5.79 -3.93
N THR A 14 -0.92 -4.96 -2.98
CA THR A 14 -1.39 -5.01 -1.58
C THR A 14 -2.86 -4.60 -1.48
N ARG A 15 -3.30 -3.60 -2.26
CA ARG A 15 -4.70 -3.19 -2.30
C ARG A 15 -5.59 -4.28 -2.89
N SER A 16 -5.16 -4.94 -3.97
CA SER A 16 -5.91 -6.05 -4.57
C SER A 16 -6.06 -7.18 -3.56
N TYR A 17 -4.95 -7.57 -2.91
CA TYR A 17 -4.96 -8.61 -1.89
C TYR A 17 -5.90 -8.27 -0.72
N MET A 18 -5.85 -7.04 -0.20
CA MET A 18 -6.75 -6.59 0.86
C MET A 18 -8.23 -6.67 0.42
N ASN A 19 -8.54 -6.25 -0.80
CA ASN A 19 -9.91 -6.32 -1.33
C ASN A 19 -10.40 -7.77 -1.49
N ASP A 20 -9.52 -8.68 -1.89
CA ASP A 20 -9.84 -10.10 -2.00
C ASP A 20 -10.11 -10.70 -0.60
N LEU A 21 -9.28 -10.37 0.40
CA LEU A 21 -9.54 -10.75 1.80
C LEU A 21 -10.88 -10.21 2.31
N ILE A 22 -11.20 -8.94 2.05
CA ILE A 22 -12.48 -8.34 2.44
C ILE A 22 -13.66 -9.09 1.81
N ARG A 23 -13.54 -9.46 0.53
CA ARG A 23 -14.59 -10.23 -0.17
C ARG A 23 -14.74 -11.64 0.38
N GLU A 24 -13.64 -12.31 0.68
CA GLU A 24 -13.65 -13.69 1.19
C GLU A 24 -14.13 -13.79 2.63
N ARG A 25 -13.70 -12.87 3.50
CA ARG A 25 -14.03 -12.88 4.93
C ARG A 25 -15.36 -12.21 5.23
N SER A 26 -15.79 -11.25 4.39
CA SER A 26 -16.96 -10.38 4.65
C SER A 26 -16.92 -9.64 6.00
N ASP A 27 -15.73 -9.53 6.58
CA ASP A 27 -15.46 -8.86 7.85
C ASP A 27 -14.21 -7.99 7.70
N LEU A 28 -14.37 -6.68 7.93
CA LEU A 28 -13.28 -5.71 7.87
C LEU A 28 -12.37 -5.78 9.09
N LEU A 29 -12.83 -6.37 10.19
CA LEU A 29 -12.08 -6.54 11.43
C LEU A 29 -11.31 -7.87 11.48
N ASP A 30 -11.38 -8.66 10.40
CA ASP A 30 -10.55 -9.84 10.25
C ASP A 30 -9.06 -9.46 10.36
N SER A 31 -8.29 -10.26 11.09
CA SER A 31 -6.89 -9.96 11.37
C SER A 31 -6.04 -9.86 10.10
N GLU A 32 -6.34 -10.65 9.06
CA GLU A 32 -5.60 -10.60 7.80
C GLU A 32 -5.94 -9.31 7.04
N VAL A 33 -7.20 -8.87 7.07
CA VAL A 33 -7.63 -7.59 6.49
C VAL A 33 -6.95 -6.42 7.19
N ILE A 34 -6.89 -6.43 8.52
CA ILE A 34 -6.20 -5.40 9.31
C ILE A 34 -4.71 -5.36 8.98
N ILE A 35 -4.05 -6.52 8.90
CA ILE A 35 -2.63 -6.59 8.54
C ILE A 35 -2.39 -6.05 7.14
N ALA A 36 -3.21 -6.45 6.16
CA ALA A 36 -3.10 -5.96 4.79
C ALA A 36 -3.30 -4.43 4.71
N SER A 37 -4.22 -3.87 5.49
CA SER A 37 -4.41 -2.42 5.60
C SER A 37 -3.18 -1.72 6.16
N GLN A 38 -2.59 -2.23 7.25
CA GLN A 38 -1.39 -1.64 7.86
C GLN A 38 -0.17 -1.72 6.93
N MET A 39 -0.05 -2.80 6.16
CA MET A 39 0.98 -2.94 5.13
C MET A 39 0.79 -1.89 4.02
N LEU A 40 -0.45 -1.70 3.55
CA LEU A 40 -0.75 -0.70 2.53
C LEU A 40 -0.40 0.72 3.02
N ASP A 41 -0.78 1.07 4.26
CA ASP A 41 -0.43 2.35 4.88
C ASP A 41 1.08 2.58 4.92
N SER A 42 1.86 1.57 5.32
CA SER A 42 3.32 1.66 5.40
C SER A 42 3.97 1.92 4.03
N ILE A 43 3.44 1.30 2.97
CA ILE A 43 3.96 1.48 1.60
C ILE A 43 3.56 2.86 1.07
N LEU A 44 2.34 3.32 1.35
CA LEU A 44 1.89 4.66 0.98
C LEU A 44 2.74 5.74 1.66
N ASP A 45 3.06 5.58 2.94
CA ASP A 45 3.95 6.48 3.67
C ASP A 45 5.34 6.57 3.03
N GLU A 46 5.92 5.44 2.59
CA GLU A 46 7.20 5.44 1.88
C GLU A 46 7.11 6.18 0.55
N TYR A 47 6.04 5.91 -0.22
CA TYR A 47 5.78 6.59 -1.48
C TYR A 47 5.65 8.10 -1.29
N TYR A 48 4.89 8.56 -0.30
CA TYR A 48 4.74 9.97 0.01
C TYR A 48 6.07 10.63 0.43
N LYS A 49 6.91 9.94 1.22
CA LYS A 49 8.23 10.46 1.60
C LYS A 49 9.14 10.68 0.38
N ILE A 50 9.12 9.76 -0.58
CA ILE A 50 9.92 9.90 -1.81
C ILE A 50 9.41 11.09 -2.64
N LEU A 51 8.09 11.20 -2.83
CA LEU A 51 7.51 12.34 -3.55
C LEU A 51 7.83 13.69 -2.90
N GLN A 52 7.87 13.74 -1.56
CA GLN A 52 8.28 14.95 -0.84
C GLN A 52 9.76 15.27 -1.07
N GLN A 53 10.64 14.27 -1.03
CA GLN A 53 12.08 14.46 -1.28
C GLN A 53 12.34 14.95 -2.71
N GLU A 54 11.60 14.43 -3.70
CA GLU A 54 11.70 14.87 -5.10
C GLU A 54 11.16 16.29 -5.32
N ASN A 55 10.14 16.72 -4.56
CA ASN A 55 9.64 18.10 -4.61
C ASN A 55 10.55 19.10 -3.89
N ILE A 56 11.27 18.70 -2.84
CA ILE A 56 12.23 19.56 -2.12
C ILE A 56 13.55 19.71 -2.91
N SER A 57 13.87 18.74 -3.77
CA SER A 57 15.10 18.73 -4.58
C SER A 57 14.98 19.43 -5.94
N LYS A 58 13.83 20.04 -6.24
CA LYS A 58 13.57 20.86 -7.44
C LYS A 58 13.51 22.34 -7.08
#